data_AF-A0A0F4QMK7-F1
#
_entry.id   AF-A0A0F4QMK7-F1
#
_cell.length_a   1.000
_cell.length_b   1.000
_cell.length_c   1.000
_cell.angle_alpha   90.00
_cell.angle_beta   90.00
_cell.angle_gamma   90.00
#
_symmetry.space_group_name_H-M   'P 1'
#
loop_
_entity.id
_entity.type
_entity.pdbx_description
1 polymer ?
#
loop_
_entity_poly.entity_id
_entity_poly.type
_entity_poly.pdbx_seq_one_letter_code
_entity_poly.pdbx_strand_id
1 'polypeptide(L)'
;MKLLVWTLIEIITLLVFSGSLLIWFKRRLDKNENDPQSAQEANETEAAGTSNNASVKSEDLSLAALKRFVNNQILHASKQLSRAKSQDKSKKVILIKLWGTLLKAESKVLDTPISQEDTASILNKQLSNILSNIFSANKENDEVKALKQKLAKLVQSANQSNEVLQLKLELDKAQGEIRKELLAQIEKLEEALNRLSVKKHEQSNLELSLASAMKNVDQLKQALKNLELDNEFEEIMQQEPQAQNTGNQSDLTKHRANKKINSLNQIANRQQIVIDLLREKLNEANKEESINIDESQEIAIGRIEQMIKESDTLILQLENELGATNVSIESLKSDIQKKSEQLIATEKKLVVAKKTASTSFRESAKNQQSKVDDMKTQLSNAPEDSKLGSLIEEQQKESATLEKLLKESETCVTVLELELESARKANNEIIHTIETVDPNFRNEASSSSNNKFQQLENRHNELLAEHSQVKQQLLASINQDQETELRNEFNRKNLEADRLQLAIIDLEKKQLESNKNLNQ
;
A
#
# COMPACT_ATOMS: atom_id res chain seq x y z
N MET A 1 -12.51 -62.08 46.22
CA MET A 1 -12.48 -60.71 46.77
C MET A 1 -11.10 -60.27 47.30
N LYS A 2 -10.32 -61.11 48.01
CA LYS A 2 -9.03 -60.68 48.59
C LYS A 2 -7.94 -60.30 47.56
N LEU A 3 -7.91 -60.95 46.39
CA LEU A 3 -6.95 -60.65 45.32
C LEU A 3 -7.18 -59.29 44.64
N LEU A 4 -8.43 -58.90 44.40
CA LEU A 4 -8.77 -57.60 43.79
C LEU A 4 -8.43 -56.42 44.70
N VAL A 5 -8.61 -56.57 46.01
CA VAL A 5 -8.23 -55.54 46.99
C VAL A 5 -6.72 -55.38 47.04
N TRP A 6 -5.96 -56.47 46.89
CA TRP A 6 -4.50 -56.43 46.90
C TRP A 6 -3.93 -55.77 45.63
N THR A 7 -4.49 -56.08 44.46
CA THR A 7 -4.09 -55.41 43.20
C THR A 7 -4.46 -53.92 43.19
N LEU A 8 -5.59 -53.56 43.82
CA LEU A 8 -5.98 -52.15 43.94
C LEU A 8 -5.03 -51.38 44.86
N ILE A 9 -4.60 -52.00 45.97
CA ILE A 9 -3.59 -51.40 46.87
C ILE A 9 -2.27 -51.18 46.13
N GLU A 10 -1.85 -52.13 45.30
CA GLU A 10 -0.57 -52.08 44.58
C GLU A 10 -0.57 -51.02 43.46
N ILE A 11 -1.72 -50.82 42.80
CA ILE A 11 -1.89 -49.74 41.82
C ILE A 11 -1.88 -48.38 42.51
N ILE A 12 -2.55 -48.24 43.65
CA ILE A 12 -2.60 -46.97 44.40
C ILE A 12 -1.20 -46.60 44.92
N THR A 13 -0.42 -47.55 45.42
CA THR A 13 0.95 -47.26 45.87
C THR A 13 1.88 -46.88 44.73
N LEU A 14 1.75 -47.51 43.54
CA LEU A 14 2.48 -47.09 42.34
C LEU A 14 2.08 -45.69 41.86
N LEU A 15 0.80 -45.32 41.97
CA LEU A 15 0.30 -44.00 41.60
C LEU A 15 0.81 -42.91 42.55
N VAL A 16 0.85 -43.19 43.86
CA VAL A 16 1.41 -42.26 44.86
C VAL A 16 2.93 -42.11 44.68
N PHE A 17 3.64 -43.20 44.37
CA PHE A 17 5.08 -43.17 44.16
C PHE A 17 5.46 -42.41 42.87
N SER A 18 4.73 -42.64 41.77
CA SER A 18 4.90 -41.91 40.51
C SER A 18 4.54 -40.43 40.63
N GLY A 19 3.45 -40.09 41.35
CA GLY A 19 3.08 -38.71 41.66
C GLY A 19 4.14 -37.99 42.51
N SER A 20 4.71 -38.67 43.51
CA SER A 20 5.78 -38.13 44.35
C SER A 20 7.07 -37.86 43.56
N LEU A 21 7.42 -38.76 42.62
CA LEU A 21 8.54 -38.58 41.69
C LEU A 21 8.33 -37.37 40.76
N LEU A 22 7.12 -37.19 40.23
CA LEU A 22 6.80 -36.04 39.37
C LEU A 22 6.88 -34.71 40.13
N ILE A 23 6.39 -34.66 41.37
CA ILE A 23 6.49 -33.48 42.23
C ILE A 23 7.95 -33.18 42.58
N TRP A 24 8.77 -34.22 42.82
CA TRP A 24 10.20 -34.07 43.07
C TRP A 24 10.95 -33.55 41.83
N PHE A 25 10.64 -34.07 40.64
CA PHE A 25 11.19 -33.55 39.39
C PHE A 25 10.78 -32.10 39.13
N LYS A 26 9.50 -31.76 39.36
CA LYS A 26 9.02 -30.38 39.19
C LYS A 26 9.73 -29.42 40.14
N ARG A 27 9.88 -29.78 41.42
CA ARG A 27 10.63 -28.98 42.41
C ARG A 27 12.10 -28.83 42.07
N ARG A 28 12.72 -29.83 41.43
CA ARG A 28 14.11 -29.74 40.99
C ARG A 28 14.29 -28.80 39.79
N LEU A 29 13.28 -28.68 38.92
CA LEU A 29 13.29 -27.67 37.85
C LEU A 29 13.12 -26.25 38.42
N ASP A 30 12.14 -26.03 39.31
CA ASP A 30 11.92 -24.70 39.91
C ASP A 30 13.11 -24.20 40.76
N LYS A 31 13.88 -25.13 41.36
CA LYS A 31 15.06 -24.77 42.17
C LYS A 31 16.29 -24.40 41.35
N ASN A 32 16.30 -24.70 40.04
CA ASN A 32 17.35 -24.24 39.13
C ASN A 32 17.04 -22.87 38.50
N GLU A 33 15.81 -22.36 38.67
CA GLU A 33 15.36 -21.08 38.10
C GLU A 33 15.42 -19.93 39.13
N ASN A 34 15.47 -20.24 40.43
CA ASN A 34 15.51 -19.28 41.54
C ASN A 34 16.75 -19.46 42.42
N ASP A 35 17.95 -19.32 41.84
CA ASP A 35 19.19 -19.13 42.60
C ASP A 35 19.62 -17.66 42.45
N PRO A 36 19.21 -16.75 43.37
CA PRO A 36 19.54 -15.33 43.29
C PRO A 36 20.89 -15.09 43.94
N GLN A 37 21.98 -15.40 43.25
CA GLN A 37 23.33 -15.02 43.67
C GLN A 37 24.30 -14.93 42.50
N SER A 38 24.09 -13.93 41.63
CA SER A 38 25.15 -13.25 40.83
C SER A 38 24.52 -12.28 39.83
N ALA A 39 23.89 -11.20 40.32
CA ALA A 39 23.52 -10.07 39.50
C ALA A 39 23.66 -8.78 40.32
N GLN A 40 24.88 -8.27 40.37
CA GLN A 40 25.13 -6.86 40.67
C GLN A 40 26.37 -6.42 39.88
N GLU A 41 26.29 -5.20 39.34
CA GLU A 41 27.25 -4.51 38.47
C GLU A 41 27.09 -4.73 36.95
N ALA A 42 26.18 -3.94 36.36
CA ALA A 42 26.51 -2.86 35.42
C ALA A 42 25.27 -2.48 34.61
N ASN A 43 24.56 -1.44 35.08
CA ASN A 43 23.73 -0.62 34.23
C ASN A 43 24.63 0.24 33.35
N GLU A 44 24.40 0.24 32.04
CA GLU A 44 24.29 1.47 31.25
C GLU A 44 23.59 1.16 29.91
N THR A 45 22.32 1.56 29.85
CA THR A 45 21.64 2.31 28.78
C THR A 45 22.10 2.08 27.33
N GLU A 46 21.25 1.47 26.50
CA GLU A 46 20.41 2.20 25.51
C GLU A 46 19.71 1.27 24.51
N ALA A 47 18.52 1.75 24.11
CA ALA A 47 17.78 1.47 22.88
C ALA A 47 17.12 0.09 22.69
N ALA A 48 15.79 0.14 22.78
CA ALA A 48 14.87 -0.82 22.22
C ALA A 48 15.17 -1.11 20.74
N GLY A 49 15.29 -2.39 20.44
CA GLY A 49 15.34 -2.94 19.09
C GLY A 49 14.94 -4.41 19.15
N THR A 50 13.64 -4.67 19.14
CA THR A 50 13.07 -6.01 18.93
C THR A 50 13.58 -6.54 17.59
N SER A 51 14.59 -7.42 17.62
CA SER A 51 15.00 -8.17 16.44
C SER A 51 15.40 -9.59 16.82
N ASN A 52 14.50 -10.52 16.51
CA ASN A 52 14.71 -11.90 16.08
C ASN A 52 16.18 -12.40 16.11
N ASN A 53 16.61 -12.98 17.23
CA ASN A 53 17.92 -13.64 17.35
C ASN A 53 17.86 -14.97 18.14
N ALA A 54 16.73 -15.69 18.07
CA ALA A 54 16.60 -17.00 18.72
C ALA A 54 17.25 -18.15 17.92
N SER A 55 17.50 -17.99 16.61
CA SER A 55 18.01 -19.06 15.74
C SER A 55 19.53 -19.23 15.76
N VAL A 56 20.30 -18.21 16.19
CA VAL A 56 21.78 -18.26 16.15
C VAL A 56 22.37 -18.92 17.40
N LYS A 57 21.66 -18.86 18.55
CA LYS A 57 22.16 -19.44 19.81
C LYS A 57 22.19 -20.97 19.83
N SER A 58 21.34 -21.65 19.07
CA SER A 58 21.22 -23.12 19.10
C SER A 58 22.38 -23.83 18.40
N GLU A 59 22.91 -23.27 17.31
CA GLU A 59 24.04 -23.85 16.57
C GLU A 59 25.35 -23.79 17.37
N ASP A 60 25.63 -22.65 18.02
CA ASP A 60 26.82 -22.46 18.87
C ASP A 60 26.86 -23.42 20.07
N LEU A 61 25.70 -23.71 20.68
CA LEU A 61 25.56 -24.69 21.76
C LEU A 61 25.90 -26.12 21.31
N SER A 62 25.51 -26.47 20.09
CA SER A 62 25.74 -27.82 19.53
C SER A 62 27.19 -28.06 19.13
N LEU A 63 27.85 -27.06 18.52
CA LEU A 63 29.27 -27.09 18.18
C LEU A 63 30.14 -27.17 19.44
N ALA A 64 29.78 -26.41 20.49
CA ALA A 64 30.47 -26.44 21.78
C ALA A 64 30.35 -27.81 22.48
N ALA A 65 29.19 -28.47 22.38
CA ALA A 65 28.98 -29.81 22.93
C ALA A 65 29.85 -30.87 22.20
N LEU A 66 29.91 -30.80 20.86
CA LEU A 66 30.75 -31.70 20.05
C LEU A 66 32.24 -31.50 20.37
N LYS A 67 32.69 -30.25 20.50
CA LYS A 67 34.07 -29.91 20.88
C LYS A 67 34.45 -30.45 22.27
N ARG A 68 33.54 -30.38 23.25
CA ARG A 68 33.74 -30.99 24.58
C ARG A 68 33.87 -32.51 24.50
N PHE A 69 33.07 -33.16 23.66
CA PHE A 69 33.13 -34.61 23.45
C PHE A 69 34.46 -35.05 22.83
N VAL A 70 34.93 -34.38 21.77
CA VAL A 70 36.23 -34.68 21.13
C VAL A 70 37.40 -34.49 22.11
N ASN A 71 37.37 -33.43 22.92
CA ASN A 71 38.40 -33.21 23.96
C ASN A 71 38.42 -34.31 25.03
N ASN A 72 37.24 -34.81 25.44
CA ASN A 72 37.15 -35.94 26.36
C ASN A 72 37.72 -37.24 25.75
N GLN A 73 37.51 -37.46 24.45
CA GLN A 73 38.09 -38.59 23.72
C GLN A 73 39.62 -38.48 23.62
N ILE A 74 40.17 -37.27 23.39
CA ILE A 74 41.62 -37.01 23.40
C ILE A 74 42.22 -37.30 24.79
N LEU A 75 41.55 -36.88 25.87
CA LEU A 75 41.94 -37.18 27.24
C LEU A 75 41.88 -38.68 27.56
N HIS A 76 40.91 -39.39 27.00
CA HIS A 76 40.82 -40.84 27.13
C HIS A 76 41.93 -41.56 26.35
N ALA A 77 42.23 -41.11 25.13
CA ALA A 77 43.33 -41.61 24.31
C ALA A 77 44.68 -41.49 25.03
N SER A 78 44.94 -40.33 25.66
CA SER A 78 46.19 -40.07 26.38
C SER A 78 46.34 -40.95 27.63
N LYS A 79 45.25 -41.17 28.37
CA LYS A 79 45.20 -42.11 29.51
C LYS A 79 45.41 -43.57 29.09
N GLN A 80 44.90 -43.97 27.93
CA GLN A 80 45.14 -45.31 27.39
C GLN A 80 46.58 -45.47 26.87
N LEU A 81 47.16 -44.41 26.30
CA LEU A 81 48.54 -44.41 25.83
C LEU A 81 49.54 -44.59 26.98
N SER A 82 49.33 -43.91 28.11
CA SER A 82 50.21 -44.06 29.28
C SER A 82 50.16 -45.48 29.86
N ARG A 83 48.97 -46.09 29.90
CA ARG A 83 48.77 -47.50 30.32
C ARG A 83 49.32 -48.51 29.33
N ALA A 84 49.30 -48.22 28.03
CA ALA A 84 49.85 -49.12 27.01
C ALA A 84 51.38 -49.07 26.96
N LYS A 85 51.99 -47.91 27.26
CA LYS A 85 53.45 -47.76 27.37
C LYS A 85 54.04 -48.55 28.54
N SER A 86 53.31 -48.69 29.66
CA SER A 86 53.76 -49.49 30.80
C SER A 86 53.60 -51.00 30.61
N GLN A 87 52.90 -51.45 29.56
CA GLN A 87 52.66 -52.87 29.26
C GLN A 87 53.46 -53.40 28.06
N ASP A 88 54.40 -52.62 27.52
CA ASP A 88 55.33 -52.97 26.43
C ASP A 88 54.69 -53.57 25.15
N LYS A 89 53.45 -53.15 24.84
CA LYS A 89 52.70 -53.59 23.64
C LYS A 89 52.90 -52.58 22.50
N SER A 90 54.05 -52.66 21.83
CA SER A 90 54.45 -51.73 20.74
C SER A 90 53.35 -51.46 19.69
N LYS A 91 52.65 -52.50 19.20
CA LYS A 91 51.57 -52.36 18.21
C LYS A 91 50.35 -51.58 18.74
N LYS A 92 49.96 -51.78 20.01
CA LYS A 92 48.84 -51.04 20.62
C LYS A 92 49.19 -49.57 20.87
N VAL A 93 50.45 -49.30 21.23
CA VAL A 93 50.96 -47.93 21.43
C VAL A 93 50.93 -47.14 20.11
N ILE A 94 51.28 -47.75 18.98
CA ILE A 94 51.21 -47.13 17.65
C ILE A 94 49.77 -46.78 17.26
N LEU A 95 48.83 -47.70 17.47
CA LEU A 95 47.42 -47.52 17.11
C LEU A 95 46.72 -46.44 17.95
N ILE A 96 47.03 -46.38 19.25
CA ILE A 96 46.51 -45.35 20.15
C ILE A 96 47.11 -43.97 19.82
N LYS A 97 48.39 -43.91 19.43
CA LYS A 97 49.01 -42.65 18.96
C LYS A 97 48.31 -42.14 17.69
N LEU A 98 48.07 -43.01 16.71
CA LEU A 98 47.38 -42.66 15.47
C LEU A 98 45.96 -42.14 15.73
N TRP A 99 45.22 -42.83 16.62
CA TRP A 99 43.87 -42.43 17.01
C TRP A 99 43.85 -41.09 17.75
N GLY A 100 44.76 -40.88 18.71
CA GLY A 100 44.89 -39.60 19.41
C GLY A 100 45.27 -38.43 18.50
N THR A 101 46.05 -38.68 17.45
CA THR A 101 46.43 -37.65 16.47
C THR A 101 45.32 -37.36 15.46
N LEU A 102 44.50 -38.35 15.13
CA LEU A 102 43.29 -38.16 14.32
C LEU A 102 42.27 -37.30 15.07
N LEU A 103 42.01 -37.60 16.35
CA LEU A 103 41.13 -36.78 17.19
C LEU A 103 41.64 -35.35 17.40
N LYS A 104 42.98 -35.17 17.45
CA LYS A 104 43.58 -33.84 17.55
C LYS A 104 43.48 -33.06 16.23
N ALA A 105 43.52 -33.73 15.09
CA ALA A 105 43.24 -33.12 13.79
C ALA A 105 41.75 -32.75 13.67
N GLU A 106 40.85 -33.63 14.11
CA GLU A 106 39.40 -33.38 14.18
C GLU A 106 39.08 -32.16 15.04
N SER A 107 39.65 -32.05 16.25
CA SER A 107 39.50 -30.86 17.09
C SER A 107 39.95 -29.57 16.38
N LYS A 108 41.05 -29.61 15.64
CA LYS A 108 41.56 -28.43 14.91
C LYS A 108 40.72 -28.06 13.69
N VAL A 109 40.12 -29.05 13.03
CA VAL A 109 39.14 -28.83 11.96
C VAL A 109 37.88 -28.16 12.50
N LEU A 110 37.43 -28.57 13.70
CA LEU A 110 36.32 -27.89 14.39
C LEU A 110 36.67 -26.48 14.88
N ASP A 111 37.95 -26.17 15.11
CA ASP A 111 38.44 -24.87 15.58
C ASP A 111 38.70 -23.86 14.46
N THR A 112 38.70 -24.28 13.18
CA THR A 112 38.97 -23.39 12.04
C THR A 112 37.66 -22.93 11.39
N PRO A 113 37.34 -21.62 11.43
CA PRO A 113 36.11 -21.11 10.83
C PRO A 113 36.23 -21.08 9.30
N ILE A 114 35.68 -22.10 8.65
CA ILE A 114 35.08 -22.22 7.29
C ILE A 114 35.82 -21.62 6.05
N SER A 115 36.85 -20.79 6.17
CA SER A 115 37.53 -20.15 5.04
C SER A 115 39.00 -19.91 5.34
N GLN A 116 39.89 -20.89 5.07
CA GLN A 116 41.19 -20.65 4.40
C GLN A 116 42.08 -21.89 4.26
N GLU A 117 41.90 -22.94 5.04
CA GLU A 117 42.68 -24.18 4.88
C GLU A 117 41.75 -25.37 4.62
N ASP A 118 41.87 -25.97 3.43
CA ASP A 118 41.20 -27.22 3.09
C ASP A 118 41.42 -28.25 4.20
N THR A 119 40.36 -28.85 4.71
CA THR A 119 40.35 -29.95 5.68
C THR A 119 41.36 -31.04 5.31
N ALA A 120 41.55 -31.25 4.00
CA ALA A 120 42.53 -32.15 3.41
C ALA A 120 43.99 -31.76 3.70
N SER A 121 44.33 -30.47 3.75
CA SER A 121 45.68 -29.97 4.01
C SER A 121 46.09 -30.16 5.49
N ILE A 122 45.17 -29.90 6.42
CA ILE A 122 45.38 -30.06 7.87
C ILE A 122 45.56 -31.55 8.19
N LEU A 123 44.71 -32.40 7.61
CA LEU A 123 44.80 -33.85 7.81
C LEU A 123 46.09 -34.40 7.19
N ASN A 124 46.46 -33.99 5.96
CA ASN A 124 47.72 -34.41 5.33
C ASN A 124 48.94 -33.95 6.13
N LYS A 125 48.99 -32.71 6.61
CA LYS A 125 50.14 -32.19 7.37
C LYS A 125 50.35 -32.90 8.70
N GLN A 126 49.26 -33.23 9.41
CA GLN A 126 49.33 -33.93 10.69
C GLN A 126 49.57 -35.44 10.52
N LEU A 127 48.91 -36.09 9.56
CA LEU A 127 49.05 -37.54 9.36
C LEU A 127 50.31 -37.92 8.59
N SER A 128 50.76 -37.11 7.62
CA SER A 128 51.98 -37.40 6.84
C SER A 128 53.23 -37.45 7.73
N ASN A 129 53.36 -36.53 8.69
CA ASN A 129 54.47 -36.52 9.65
C ASN A 129 54.51 -37.74 10.58
N ILE A 130 53.37 -38.40 10.78
CA ILE A 130 53.27 -39.57 11.65
C ILE A 130 53.41 -40.85 10.83
N LEU A 131 52.83 -40.89 9.62
CA LEU A 131 53.09 -41.96 8.66
C LEU A 131 54.57 -42.05 8.32
N SER A 132 55.27 -40.92 8.10
CA SER A 132 56.71 -40.94 7.84
C SER A 132 57.52 -41.43 9.04
N ASN A 133 57.18 -41.01 10.26
CA ASN A 133 57.90 -41.40 11.49
C ASN A 133 57.60 -42.83 11.97
N ILE A 134 56.41 -43.37 11.70
CA ILE A 134 56.02 -44.73 12.12
C ILE A 134 56.46 -45.78 11.08
N PHE A 135 56.44 -45.44 9.79
CA PHE A 135 56.75 -46.39 8.71
C PHE A 135 58.18 -46.32 8.18
N SER A 136 58.98 -45.32 8.56
CA SER A 136 60.45 -45.42 8.43
C SER A 136 61.07 -46.41 9.43
N ALA A 137 60.34 -46.76 10.50
CA ALA A 137 60.80 -47.70 11.53
C ALA A 137 60.45 -49.18 11.25
N ASN A 138 59.47 -49.48 10.38
CA ASN A 138 59.06 -50.85 10.05
C ASN A 138 58.99 -51.04 8.52
N LYS A 139 59.86 -51.91 7.98
CA LYS A 139 60.00 -52.21 6.53
C LYS A 139 58.89 -53.12 5.96
N GLU A 140 57.62 -52.87 6.26
CA GLU A 140 56.49 -53.62 5.66
C GLU A 140 55.68 -52.70 4.73
N ASN A 141 56.08 -52.67 3.45
CA ASN A 141 55.64 -51.69 2.45
C ASN A 141 54.19 -51.88 1.95
N ASP A 142 53.62 -53.08 2.09
CA ASP A 142 52.26 -53.39 1.60
C ASP A 142 51.18 -52.94 2.59
N GLU A 143 51.42 -53.05 3.89
CA GLU A 143 50.51 -52.51 4.92
C GLU A 143 50.43 -50.98 4.84
N VAL A 144 51.54 -50.30 4.49
CA VAL A 144 51.61 -48.85 4.26
C VAL A 144 50.71 -48.43 3.10
N LYS A 145 50.77 -49.16 1.96
CA LYS A 145 49.93 -48.85 0.79
C LYS A 145 48.45 -49.05 1.10
N ALA A 146 48.09 -50.12 1.81
CA ALA A 146 46.72 -50.37 2.23
C ALA A 146 46.20 -49.29 3.20
N LEU A 147 47.03 -48.81 4.14
CA LEU A 147 46.68 -47.71 5.05
C LEU A 147 46.58 -46.36 4.35
N LYS A 148 47.46 -46.06 3.39
CA LYS A 148 47.34 -44.85 2.54
C LYS A 148 46.05 -44.87 1.72
N GLN A 149 45.66 -46.04 1.20
CA GLN A 149 44.41 -46.18 0.45
C GLN A 149 43.17 -46.04 1.35
N LYS A 150 43.21 -46.58 2.58
CA LYS A 150 42.16 -46.37 3.59
C LYS A 150 42.08 -44.90 4.01
N LEU A 151 43.22 -44.22 4.14
CA LEU A 151 43.27 -42.79 4.44
C LEU A 151 42.66 -41.95 3.30
N ALA A 152 43.01 -42.26 2.04
CA ALA A 152 42.42 -41.59 0.89
C ALA A 152 40.89 -41.76 0.84
N LYS A 153 40.39 -42.97 1.13
CA LYS A 153 38.95 -43.23 1.28
C LYS A 153 38.32 -42.46 2.45
N LEU A 154 39.02 -42.34 3.58
CA LEU A 154 38.55 -41.56 4.73
C LEU A 154 38.48 -40.06 4.41
N VAL A 155 39.48 -39.52 3.73
CA VAL A 155 39.50 -38.12 3.27
C VAL A 155 38.38 -37.87 2.27
N GLN A 156 38.17 -38.78 1.31
CA GLN A 156 37.06 -38.70 0.36
C GLN A 156 35.70 -38.74 1.07
N SER A 157 35.52 -39.64 2.04
CA SER A 157 34.30 -39.73 2.84
C SER A 157 34.08 -38.48 3.71
N ALA A 158 35.14 -37.87 4.24
CA ALA A 158 35.06 -36.64 5.01
C ALA A 158 34.65 -35.45 4.13
N ASN A 159 35.20 -35.35 2.92
CA ASN A 159 34.81 -34.32 1.96
C ASN A 159 33.34 -34.46 1.54
N GLN A 160 32.90 -35.68 1.24
CA GLN A 160 31.50 -35.96 0.93
C GLN A 160 30.56 -35.60 2.10
N SER A 161 30.96 -35.94 3.33
CA SER A 161 30.17 -35.57 4.51
C SER A 161 30.12 -34.05 4.71
N ASN A 162 31.19 -33.32 4.39
CA ASN A 162 31.23 -31.87 4.49
C ASN A 162 30.34 -31.19 3.44
N GLU A 163 30.31 -31.71 2.22
CA GLU A 163 29.41 -31.24 1.16
C GLU A 163 27.94 -31.46 1.55
N VAL A 164 27.61 -32.64 2.11
CA VAL A 164 26.27 -32.92 2.66
C VAL A 164 25.91 -31.95 3.80
N LEU A 165 26.86 -31.61 4.67
CA LEU A 165 26.64 -30.63 5.73
C LEU A 165 26.40 -29.22 5.17
N GLN A 166 27.12 -28.81 4.12
CA GLN A 166 26.88 -27.53 3.45
C GLN A 166 25.49 -27.49 2.81
N LEU A 167 25.10 -28.52 2.06
CA LEU A 167 23.77 -28.62 1.47
C LEU A 167 22.67 -28.61 2.54
N LYS A 168 22.90 -29.25 3.69
CA LYS A 168 21.97 -29.21 4.82
C LYS A 168 21.85 -27.78 5.38
N LEU A 169 22.96 -27.07 5.54
CA LEU A 169 22.97 -25.70 6.06
C LEU A 169 22.25 -24.74 5.09
N GLU A 170 22.47 -24.89 3.78
CA GLU A 170 21.74 -24.15 2.75
C GLU A 170 20.24 -24.48 2.75
N LEU A 171 19.87 -25.74 2.93
CA LEU A 171 18.47 -26.16 3.07
C LEU A 171 17.82 -25.56 4.32
N ASP A 172 18.52 -25.57 5.46
CA ASP A 172 18.02 -25.00 6.72
C ASP A 172 17.82 -23.48 6.58
N LYS A 173 18.71 -22.77 5.86
CA LYS A 173 18.53 -21.35 5.50
C LYS A 173 17.29 -21.14 4.62
N ALA A 174 17.15 -21.92 3.54
CA ALA A 174 15.99 -21.81 2.64
C ALA A 174 14.68 -22.12 3.38
N GLN A 175 14.65 -23.12 4.26
CA GLN A 175 13.49 -23.41 5.11
C GLN A 175 13.20 -22.26 6.08
N GLY A 176 14.24 -21.61 6.63
CA GLY A 176 14.09 -20.41 7.46
C GLY A 176 13.45 -19.24 6.72
N GLU A 177 13.90 -18.96 5.49
CA GLU A 177 13.33 -17.93 4.64
C GLU A 177 11.87 -18.21 4.27
N ILE A 178 11.55 -19.46 3.90
CA ILE A 178 10.18 -19.88 3.60
C ILE A 178 9.28 -19.73 4.83
N ARG A 179 9.75 -20.13 6.02
CA ARG A 179 8.97 -19.94 7.26
C ARG A 179 8.72 -18.48 7.56
N LYS A 180 9.73 -17.62 7.35
CA LYS A 180 9.59 -16.17 7.55
C LYS A 180 8.55 -15.58 6.60
N GLU A 181 8.58 -15.97 5.33
CA GLU A 181 7.60 -15.55 4.33
C GLU A 181 6.19 -16.06 4.67
N LEU A 182 6.05 -17.31 5.07
CA LEU A 182 4.76 -17.87 5.49
C LEU A 182 4.18 -17.13 6.70
N LEU A 183 5.00 -16.78 7.69
CA LEU A 183 4.55 -15.99 8.84
C LEU A 183 4.08 -14.59 8.42
N ALA A 184 4.81 -13.92 7.53
CA ALA A 184 4.41 -12.62 7.01
C ALA A 184 3.10 -12.69 6.19
N GLN A 185 2.88 -13.79 5.46
CA GLN A 185 1.62 -14.02 4.74
C GLN A 185 0.46 -14.31 5.69
N ILE A 186 0.68 -15.09 6.75
CA ILE A 186 -0.30 -15.35 7.80
C ILE A 186 -0.72 -14.03 8.48
N GLU A 187 0.25 -13.19 8.85
CA GLU A 187 -0.02 -11.89 9.47
C GLU A 187 -0.86 -10.98 8.56
N LYS A 188 -0.53 -10.90 7.27
CA LYS A 188 -1.33 -10.16 6.28
C LYS A 188 -2.75 -10.71 6.15
N LEU A 189 -2.92 -12.04 6.18
CA LEU A 189 -4.23 -12.67 6.12
C LEU A 189 -5.05 -12.43 7.39
N GLU A 190 -4.41 -12.43 8.57
CA GLU A 190 -5.04 -12.08 9.84
C GLU A 190 -5.50 -10.62 9.86
N GLU A 191 -4.69 -9.68 9.38
CA GLU A 191 -5.10 -8.28 9.20
C GLU A 191 -6.29 -8.14 8.26
N ALA A 192 -6.27 -8.85 7.12
CA ALA A 192 -7.38 -8.84 6.17
C ALA A 192 -8.66 -9.42 6.78
N LEU A 193 -8.55 -10.47 7.60
CA LEU A 193 -9.66 -11.09 8.32
C LEU A 193 -10.25 -10.14 9.37
N ASN A 194 -9.40 -9.38 10.08
CA ASN A 194 -9.84 -8.35 11.02
C ASN A 194 -10.55 -7.19 10.31
N ARG A 195 -10.08 -6.77 9.13
CA ARG A 195 -10.79 -5.76 8.32
C ARG A 195 -12.14 -6.28 7.85
N LEU A 196 -12.24 -7.56 7.48
CA LEU A 196 -13.50 -8.18 7.07
C LEU A 196 -14.49 -8.28 8.24
N SER A 197 -14.02 -8.60 9.45
CA SER A 197 -14.89 -8.68 10.63
C SER A 197 -15.48 -7.31 11.00
N VAL A 198 -14.68 -6.24 10.90
CA VAL A 198 -15.15 -4.85 11.08
C VAL A 198 -16.22 -4.51 10.04
N LYS A 199 -15.98 -4.79 8.75
CA LYS A 199 -16.97 -4.56 7.68
C LYS A 199 -18.27 -5.34 7.90
N LYS A 200 -18.18 -6.57 8.41
CA LYS A 200 -19.37 -7.37 8.74
C LYS A 200 -20.16 -6.76 9.90
N HIS A 201 -19.47 -6.21 10.90
CA HIS A 201 -20.12 -5.49 11.99
C HIS A 201 -20.79 -4.19 11.50
N GLU A 202 -20.13 -3.43 10.63
CA GLU A 202 -20.71 -2.24 9.99
C GLU A 202 -21.94 -2.59 9.14
N GLN A 203 -21.88 -3.68 8.36
CA GLN A 203 -23.04 -4.16 7.59
C GLN A 203 -24.22 -4.49 8.52
N SER A 204 -23.98 -5.20 9.63
CA SER A 204 -25.04 -5.50 10.61
C SER A 204 -25.63 -4.22 11.22
N ASN A 205 -24.80 -3.21 11.49
CA ASN A 205 -25.29 -1.92 12.02
C ASN A 205 -26.11 -1.16 10.97
N LEU A 206 -25.70 -1.20 9.70
CA LEU A 206 -26.45 -0.60 8.60
C LEU A 206 -27.79 -1.31 8.37
N GLU A 207 -27.83 -2.64 8.46
CA GLU A 207 -29.08 -3.42 8.38
C GLU A 207 -30.04 -3.07 9.53
N LEU A 208 -29.53 -2.92 10.76
CA LEU A 208 -30.34 -2.46 11.90
C LEU A 208 -30.84 -1.02 11.69
N SER A 209 -29.99 -0.13 11.18
CA SER A 209 -30.38 1.25 10.88
C SER A 209 -31.47 1.29 9.80
N LEU A 210 -31.31 0.51 8.74
CA LEU A 210 -32.30 0.37 7.66
C LEU A 210 -33.63 -0.16 8.21
N ALA A 211 -33.61 -1.22 9.01
CA ALA A 211 -34.81 -1.76 9.65
C ALA A 211 -35.51 -0.72 10.54
N SER A 212 -34.74 0.08 11.29
CA SER A 212 -35.31 1.16 12.11
C SER A 212 -35.89 2.30 11.26
N ALA A 213 -35.23 2.65 10.16
CA ALA A 213 -35.71 3.66 9.23
C ALA A 213 -37.00 3.21 8.52
N MET A 214 -37.08 1.94 8.09
CA MET A 214 -38.30 1.37 7.53
C MET A 214 -39.46 1.41 8.54
N LYS A 215 -39.19 1.05 9.80
CA LYS A 215 -40.20 1.14 10.87
C LYS A 215 -40.68 2.58 11.08
N ASN A 216 -39.77 3.55 11.04
CA ASN A 216 -40.12 4.98 11.14
C ASN A 216 -40.96 5.45 9.94
N VAL A 217 -40.62 5.00 8.73
CA VAL A 217 -41.41 5.28 7.52
C VAL A 217 -42.81 4.69 7.64
N ASP A 218 -42.95 3.46 8.14
CA ASP A 218 -44.25 2.83 8.34
C ASP A 218 -45.07 3.55 9.44
N GLN A 219 -44.42 4.00 10.51
CA GLN A 219 -45.05 4.85 11.53
C GLN A 219 -45.51 6.19 10.97
N LEU A 220 -44.71 6.83 10.11
CA LEU A 220 -45.07 8.08 9.45
C LEU A 220 -46.23 7.87 8.46
N LYS A 221 -46.24 6.76 7.71
CA LYS A 221 -47.36 6.40 6.84
C LYS A 221 -48.64 6.15 7.64
N GLN A 222 -48.55 5.49 8.79
CA GLN A 222 -49.70 5.32 9.69
C GLN A 222 -50.16 6.64 10.27
N ALA A 223 -49.25 7.52 10.69
CA ALA A 223 -49.59 8.85 11.19
C ALA A 223 -50.26 9.71 10.11
N LEU A 224 -49.75 9.68 8.87
CA LEU A 224 -50.34 10.38 7.72
C LEU A 224 -51.74 9.84 7.41
N LYS A 225 -51.92 8.52 7.42
CA LYS A 225 -53.24 7.91 7.23
C LYS A 225 -54.23 8.26 8.35
N ASN A 226 -53.76 8.37 9.59
CA ASN A 226 -54.59 8.80 10.72
C ASN A 226 -54.96 10.30 10.59
N LEU A 227 -54.03 11.14 10.12
CA LEU A 227 -54.27 12.55 9.79
C LEU A 227 -55.20 12.75 8.58
N GLU A 228 -55.25 11.81 7.64
CA GLU A 228 -56.25 11.82 6.55
C GLU A 228 -57.63 11.32 7.01
N LEU A 229 -57.70 10.55 8.09
CA LEU A 229 -58.94 10.03 8.68
C LEU A 229 -59.56 11.01 9.69
N ASP A 230 -58.72 11.74 10.42
CA ASP A 230 -59.14 12.89 11.22
C ASP A 230 -59.35 14.08 10.27
N ASN A 231 -60.61 14.36 9.90
CA ASN A 231 -61.07 15.48 9.06
C ASN A 231 -60.72 16.89 9.63
N GLU A 232 -59.67 17.05 10.43
CA GLU A 232 -59.20 18.34 10.94
C GLU A 232 -58.56 19.21 9.84
N PHE A 233 -58.15 18.61 8.70
CA PHE A 233 -57.55 19.36 7.59
C PHE A 233 -58.56 20.22 6.81
N GLU A 234 -59.85 19.85 6.79
CA GLU A 234 -60.90 20.68 6.19
C GLU A 234 -61.32 21.85 7.09
N GLU A 235 -61.22 21.71 8.42
CA GLU A 235 -61.59 22.76 9.37
C GLU A 235 -60.51 23.86 9.47
N ILE A 236 -59.24 23.51 9.23
CA ILE A 236 -58.11 24.46 9.20
C ILE A 236 -58.06 25.27 7.89
N MET A 237 -58.55 24.72 6.78
CA MET A 237 -58.56 25.40 5.46
C MET A 237 -59.70 26.44 5.31
N GLN A 238 -60.68 26.46 6.21
CA GLN A 238 -61.82 27.41 6.15
C GLN A 238 -61.68 28.66 7.02
N GLN A 239 -60.57 28.85 7.74
CA GLN A 239 -60.30 30.11 8.45
C GLN A 239 -59.34 31.00 7.65
N GLU A 240 -59.85 32.16 7.24
CA GLU A 240 -59.09 33.25 6.63
C GLU A 240 -57.83 33.61 7.45
N PRO A 241 -56.75 34.04 6.79
CA PRO A 241 -55.44 34.17 7.41
C PRO A 241 -55.35 35.45 8.24
N GLN A 242 -55.57 35.34 9.55
CA GLN A 242 -55.04 36.32 10.50
C GLN A 242 -53.66 35.88 10.97
N ALA A 243 -52.69 36.71 10.60
CA ALA A 243 -51.27 36.66 10.93
C ALA A 243 -50.93 36.10 12.32
N GLN A 244 -50.24 34.94 12.38
CA GLN A 244 -49.24 34.63 13.41
C GLN A 244 -48.12 33.73 12.84
N ASN A 245 -47.05 34.38 12.37
CA ASN A 245 -45.75 33.77 12.14
C ASN A 245 -45.05 33.48 13.48
N THR A 246 -45.24 32.31 14.07
CA THR A 246 -44.42 31.87 15.23
C THR A 246 -44.08 30.37 15.27
N GLY A 247 -44.63 29.53 14.39
CA GLY A 247 -44.38 28.08 14.40
C GLY A 247 -42.92 27.68 14.12
N ASN A 248 -42.30 28.30 13.11
CA ASN A 248 -40.97 27.87 12.64
C ASN A 248 -39.82 28.31 13.58
N GLN A 249 -40.00 29.38 14.37
CA GLN A 249 -39.00 29.77 15.38
C GLN A 249 -39.06 28.90 16.65
N SER A 250 -40.24 28.40 17.02
CA SER A 250 -40.44 27.49 18.16
C SER A 250 -39.64 26.19 17.97
N ASP A 251 -39.65 25.61 16.78
CA ASP A 251 -39.01 24.30 16.57
C ASP A 251 -37.49 24.40 16.41
N LEU A 252 -36.99 25.49 15.82
CA LEU A 252 -35.56 25.80 15.77
C LEU A 252 -34.98 26.09 17.16
N THR A 253 -35.73 26.78 18.02
CA THR A 253 -35.33 27.06 19.40
C THR A 253 -35.38 25.81 20.27
N LYS A 254 -36.40 24.95 20.11
CA LYS A 254 -36.46 23.62 20.74
C LYS A 254 -35.31 22.71 20.31
N HIS A 255 -34.96 22.67 19.03
CA HIS A 255 -33.82 21.86 18.55
C HIS A 255 -32.47 22.36 19.09
N ARG A 256 -32.26 23.68 19.13
CA ARG A 256 -31.05 24.27 19.74
C ARG A 256 -31.01 24.05 21.25
N ALA A 257 -32.14 24.15 21.94
CA ALA A 257 -32.25 23.86 23.36
C ALA A 257 -31.97 22.38 23.65
N ASN A 258 -32.55 21.46 22.90
CA ASN A 258 -32.30 20.02 23.04
C ASN A 258 -30.84 19.65 22.73
N LYS A 259 -30.21 20.28 21.72
CA LYS A 259 -28.78 20.08 21.45
C LYS A 259 -27.91 20.55 22.63
N LYS A 260 -28.24 21.70 23.23
CA LYS A 260 -27.56 22.22 24.43
C LYS A 260 -27.79 21.33 25.65
N ILE A 261 -29.02 20.85 25.87
CA ILE A 261 -29.38 19.92 26.95
C ILE A 261 -28.61 18.60 26.79
N ASN A 262 -28.49 18.07 25.57
CA ASN A 262 -27.71 16.85 25.32
C ASN A 262 -26.21 17.06 25.56
N SER A 263 -25.64 18.21 25.16
CA SER A 263 -24.24 18.52 25.49
C SER A 263 -24.01 18.69 26.99
N LEU A 264 -24.98 19.31 27.70
CA LEU A 264 -24.93 19.45 29.16
C LEU A 264 -25.07 18.10 29.86
N ASN A 265 -25.95 17.21 29.40
CA ASN A 265 -26.08 15.85 29.93
C ASN A 265 -24.81 15.01 29.66
N GLN A 266 -24.17 15.17 28.51
CA GLN A 266 -22.88 14.50 28.25
C GLN A 266 -21.77 15.01 29.17
N ILE A 267 -21.71 16.32 29.42
CA ILE A 267 -20.75 16.91 30.38
C ILE A 267 -21.09 16.45 31.81
N ALA A 268 -22.36 16.46 32.21
CA ALA A 268 -22.80 16.00 33.51
C ALA A 268 -22.51 14.50 33.73
N ASN A 269 -22.74 13.65 32.72
CA ASN A 269 -22.38 12.24 32.78
C ASN A 269 -20.85 12.05 32.88
N ARG A 270 -20.05 12.84 32.15
CA ARG A 270 -18.59 12.82 32.30
C ARG A 270 -18.16 13.25 33.69
N GLN A 271 -18.77 14.30 34.25
CA GLN A 271 -18.51 14.76 35.61
C GLN A 271 -18.94 13.72 36.66
N GLN A 272 -20.07 13.04 36.45
CA GLN A 272 -20.53 11.96 37.31
C GLN A 272 -19.56 10.77 37.30
N ILE A 273 -19.07 10.36 36.12
CA ILE A 273 -18.04 9.30 36.02
C ILE A 273 -16.76 9.71 36.74
N VAL A 274 -16.32 10.96 36.62
CA VAL A 274 -15.15 11.47 37.35
C VAL A 274 -15.40 11.49 38.86
N ILE A 275 -16.58 11.91 39.32
CA ILE A 275 -16.95 11.89 40.73
C ILE A 275 -17.00 10.45 41.26
N ASP A 276 -17.52 9.50 40.50
CA ASP A 276 -17.59 8.10 40.87
C ASP A 276 -16.18 7.46 40.90
N LEU A 277 -15.31 7.79 39.95
CA LEU A 277 -13.90 7.38 39.95
C LEU A 277 -13.13 7.98 41.14
N LEU A 278 -13.38 9.25 41.47
CA LEU A 278 -12.79 9.90 42.64
C LEU A 278 -13.31 9.30 43.95
N ARG A 279 -14.60 8.95 44.03
CA ARG A 279 -15.19 8.27 45.19
C ARG A 279 -14.68 6.84 45.34
N GLU A 280 -14.50 6.12 44.23
CA GLU A 280 -13.90 4.79 44.22
C GLU A 280 -12.45 4.86 44.71
N LYS A 281 -11.67 5.85 44.22
CA LYS A 281 -10.30 6.10 44.69
C LYS A 281 -10.23 6.55 46.14
N LEU A 282 -11.18 7.35 46.61
CA LEU A 282 -11.29 7.73 48.03
C LEU A 282 -11.64 6.51 48.90
N ASN A 283 -12.53 5.64 48.43
CA ASN A 283 -12.90 4.42 49.14
C ASN A 283 -11.80 3.35 49.10
N GLU A 284 -10.98 3.31 48.05
CA GLU A 284 -9.75 2.50 48.00
C GLU A 284 -8.70 3.04 48.97
N ALA A 285 -8.49 4.36 49.00
CA ALA A 285 -7.58 5.02 49.95
C ALA A 285 -8.03 4.83 51.42
N ASN A 286 -9.33 4.93 51.71
CA ASN A 286 -9.89 4.67 53.04
C ASN A 286 -9.82 3.19 53.46
N LYS A 287 -9.63 2.25 52.53
CA LYS A 287 -9.44 0.82 52.85
C LYS A 287 -8.00 0.47 53.19
N GLU A 288 -7.03 1.30 52.80
CA GLU A 288 -5.60 1.15 53.09
C GLU A 288 -5.14 1.99 54.30
N GLU A 289 -6.08 2.40 55.16
CA GLU A 289 -5.81 3.10 56.42
C GLU A 289 -5.12 2.19 57.44
N SER A 290 -3.80 2.07 57.37
CA SER A 290 -2.97 1.85 58.57
C SER A 290 -1.47 2.11 58.41
N ILE A 291 -0.96 2.52 57.25
CA ILE A 291 0.48 2.83 57.11
C ILE A 291 0.69 4.06 56.21
N ASN A 292 1.13 5.17 56.82
CA ASN A 292 1.58 6.43 56.22
C ASN A 292 0.57 7.29 55.42
N ILE A 293 -0.29 8.00 56.17
CA ILE A 293 -1.16 9.06 55.64
C ILE A 293 -0.36 10.28 55.14
N ASP A 294 0.79 10.61 55.76
CA ASP A 294 1.55 11.82 55.40
C ASP A 294 2.37 11.63 54.11
N GLU A 295 3.07 10.51 53.98
CA GLU A 295 3.90 10.20 52.80
C GLU A 295 3.04 9.91 51.55
N SER A 296 1.88 9.27 51.72
CA SER A 296 0.93 9.06 50.63
C SER A 296 0.26 10.37 50.18
N GLN A 297 0.01 11.32 51.09
CA GLN A 297 -0.48 12.66 50.74
C GLN A 297 0.59 13.48 50.01
N GLU A 298 1.85 13.45 50.44
CA GLU A 298 2.96 14.13 49.75
C GLU A 298 3.19 13.58 48.34
N ILE A 299 3.15 12.24 48.18
CA ILE A 299 3.24 11.60 46.86
C ILE A 299 2.03 11.95 45.98
N ALA A 300 0.82 12.01 46.55
CA ALA A 300 -0.38 12.41 45.82
C ALA A 300 -0.30 13.88 45.36
N ILE A 301 0.17 14.78 46.22
CA ILE A 301 0.39 16.21 45.88
C ILE A 301 1.45 16.33 44.80
N GLY A 302 2.60 15.64 44.94
CA GLY A 302 3.65 15.63 43.92
C GLY A 302 3.16 15.10 42.56
N ARG A 303 2.27 14.09 42.57
CA ARG A 303 1.65 13.57 41.34
C ARG A 303 0.65 14.57 40.74
N ILE A 304 -0.10 15.30 41.55
CA ILE A 304 -0.98 16.37 41.09
C ILE A 304 -0.17 17.53 40.50
N GLU A 305 0.93 17.94 41.15
CA GLU A 305 1.83 18.97 40.62
C GLU A 305 2.49 18.53 39.30
N GLN A 306 2.86 17.25 39.18
CA GLN A 306 3.35 16.69 37.93
C GLN A 306 2.27 16.73 36.84
N MET A 307 1.04 16.31 37.14
CA MET A 307 -0.07 16.39 36.18
C MET A 307 -0.40 17.83 35.79
N ILE A 308 -0.29 18.80 36.71
CA ILE A 308 -0.48 20.22 36.41
C ILE A 308 0.61 20.71 35.47
N LYS A 309 1.89 20.37 35.73
CA LYS A 309 3.00 20.70 34.82
C LYS A 309 2.82 20.05 33.45
N GLU A 310 2.42 18.79 33.41
CA GLU A 310 2.13 18.08 32.16
C GLU A 310 0.95 18.74 31.42
N SER A 311 -0.10 19.14 32.13
CA SER A 311 -1.23 19.91 31.57
C SER A 311 -0.78 21.26 31.02
N ASP A 312 0.05 22.01 31.73
CA ASP A 312 0.58 23.30 31.28
C ASP A 312 1.46 23.15 30.03
N THR A 313 2.28 22.09 29.97
CA THR A 313 3.06 21.77 28.77
C THR A 313 2.19 21.39 27.59
N LEU A 314 1.09 20.66 27.83
CA LEU A 314 0.12 20.31 26.78
C LEU A 314 -0.62 21.54 26.29
N ILE A 315 -1.01 22.45 27.19
CA ILE A 315 -1.64 23.73 26.83
C ILE A 315 -0.68 24.55 25.96
N LEU A 316 0.60 24.68 26.33
CA LEU A 316 1.59 25.39 25.53
C LEU A 316 1.81 24.75 24.14
N GLN A 317 1.80 23.40 24.06
CA GLN A 317 1.86 22.70 22.78
C GLN A 317 0.64 22.99 21.93
N LEU A 318 -0.57 22.91 22.50
CA LEU A 318 -1.82 23.21 21.82
C LEU A 318 -1.89 24.67 21.37
N GLU A 319 -1.43 25.62 22.18
CA GLU A 319 -1.34 27.04 21.82
C GLU A 319 -0.36 27.27 20.66
N ASN A 320 0.77 26.57 20.65
CA ASN A 320 1.73 26.63 19.55
C ASN A 320 1.16 26.00 18.26
N GLU A 321 0.50 24.84 18.36
CA GLU A 321 -0.22 24.23 17.23
C GLU A 321 -1.33 25.14 16.72
N LEU A 322 -2.06 25.82 17.61
CA LEU A 322 -3.08 26.79 17.25
C LEU A 322 -2.48 28.02 16.56
N GLY A 323 -1.33 28.51 17.04
CA GLY A 323 -0.58 29.58 16.40
C GLY A 323 -0.09 29.20 14.99
N ALA A 324 0.50 28.01 14.85
CA ALA A 324 1.00 27.49 13.58
C ALA A 324 -0.14 27.24 12.57
N THR A 325 -1.26 26.68 13.03
CA THR A 325 -2.45 26.50 12.19
C THR A 325 -3.07 27.82 11.79
N ASN A 326 -3.09 28.84 12.66
CA ASN A 326 -3.60 30.16 12.31
C ASN A 326 -2.74 30.85 11.22
N VAL A 327 -1.41 30.74 11.29
CA VAL A 327 -0.51 31.21 10.22
C VAL A 327 -0.74 30.44 8.91
N SER A 328 -0.98 29.14 8.99
CA SER A 328 -1.33 28.31 7.82
C SER A 328 -2.68 28.71 7.22
N ILE A 329 -3.68 29.04 8.05
CA ILE A 329 -4.99 29.52 7.59
C ILE A 329 -4.83 30.88 6.89
N GLU A 330 -4.02 31.79 7.44
CA GLU A 330 -3.79 33.11 6.85
C GLU A 330 -3.05 33.02 5.52
N SER A 331 -2.05 32.14 5.40
CA SER A 331 -1.36 31.89 4.12
C SER A 331 -2.31 31.26 3.09
N LEU A 332 -3.13 30.29 3.50
CA LEU A 332 -4.09 29.63 2.63
C LEU A 332 -5.21 30.58 2.19
N LYS A 333 -5.64 31.51 3.05
CA LYS A 333 -6.57 32.59 2.71
C LYS A 333 -5.97 33.54 1.66
N SER A 334 -4.70 33.92 1.81
CA SER A 334 -3.97 34.74 0.84
C SER A 334 -3.85 34.03 -0.52
N ASP A 335 -3.51 32.74 -0.52
CA ASP A 335 -3.42 31.92 -1.73
C ASP A 335 -4.77 31.74 -2.43
N ILE A 336 -5.85 31.54 -1.67
CA ILE A 336 -7.22 31.51 -2.21
C ILE A 336 -7.56 32.84 -2.86
N GLN A 337 -7.26 33.97 -2.20
CA GLN A 337 -7.52 35.29 -2.77
C GLN A 337 -6.73 35.51 -4.06
N LYS A 338 -5.45 35.12 -4.09
CA LYS A 338 -4.63 35.24 -5.30
C LYS A 338 -5.15 34.36 -6.44
N LYS A 339 -5.59 33.13 -6.14
CA LYS A 339 -6.21 32.25 -7.15
C LYS A 339 -7.56 32.78 -7.62
N SER A 340 -8.37 33.34 -6.75
CA SER A 340 -9.67 33.92 -7.14
C SER A 340 -9.48 35.15 -8.03
N GLU A 341 -8.51 36.02 -7.73
CA GLU A 341 -8.13 37.14 -8.60
C GLU A 341 -7.63 36.67 -9.97
N GLN A 342 -6.83 35.60 -10.01
CA GLN A 342 -6.39 34.99 -11.28
C GLN A 342 -7.55 34.42 -12.08
N LEU A 343 -8.52 33.77 -11.42
CA LEU A 343 -9.69 33.18 -12.07
C LEU A 343 -10.59 34.27 -12.65
N ILE A 344 -10.82 35.36 -11.91
CA ILE A 344 -11.56 36.53 -12.43
C ILE A 344 -10.82 37.15 -13.62
N ALA A 345 -9.48 37.21 -13.59
CA ALA A 345 -8.70 37.73 -14.71
C ALA A 345 -8.75 36.83 -15.95
N THR A 346 -8.72 35.50 -15.80
CA THR A 346 -8.86 34.57 -16.92
C THR A 346 -10.28 34.56 -17.48
N GLU A 347 -11.30 34.65 -16.64
CA GLU A 347 -12.70 34.77 -17.05
C GLU A 347 -12.93 36.06 -17.86
N LYS A 348 -12.41 37.20 -17.39
CA LYS A 348 -12.45 38.45 -18.17
C LYS A 348 -11.78 38.31 -19.53
N LYS A 349 -10.61 37.65 -19.60
CA LYS A 349 -9.92 37.37 -20.87
C LYS A 349 -10.76 36.48 -21.79
N LEU A 350 -11.42 35.47 -21.25
CA LEU A 350 -12.27 34.54 -22.02
C LEU A 350 -13.50 35.26 -22.57
N VAL A 351 -14.15 36.11 -21.78
CA VAL A 351 -15.28 36.94 -22.23
C VAL A 351 -14.85 37.89 -23.36
N VAL A 352 -13.69 38.53 -23.23
CA VAL A 352 -13.14 39.38 -24.31
C VAL A 352 -12.82 38.55 -25.55
N ALA A 353 -12.15 37.41 -25.41
CA ALA A 353 -11.81 36.54 -26.53
C ALA A 353 -13.07 36.02 -27.26
N LYS A 354 -14.12 35.63 -26.52
CA LYS A 354 -15.41 35.21 -27.09
C LYS A 354 -16.06 36.35 -27.88
N LYS A 355 -16.07 37.56 -27.34
CA LYS A 355 -16.62 38.74 -28.03
C LYS A 355 -15.83 39.04 -29.30
N THR A 356 -14.51 39.03 -29.23
CA THR A 356 -13.63 39.27 -30.39
C THR A 356 -13.80 38.20 -31.46
N ALA A 357 -13.90 36.92 -31.08
CA ALA A 357 -14.15 35.82 -32.01
C ALA A 357 -15.50 36.01 -32.71
N SER A 358 -16.58 36.25 -31.96
CA SER A 358 -17.92 36.51 -32.52
C SER A 358 -17.94 37.70 -33.48
N THR A 359 -17.29 38.82 -33.13
CA THR A 359 -17.20 39.97 -34.04
C THR A 359 -16.39 39.64 -35.29
N SER A 360 -15.28 38.91 -35.16
CA SER A 360 -14.46 38.51 -36.30
C SER A 360 -15.18 37.53 -37.24
N PHE A 361 -15.97 36.61 -36.70
CA PHE A 361 -16.81 35.71 -37.49
C PHE A 361 -17.91 36.46 -38.23
N ARG A 362 -18.57 37.41 -37.55
CA ARG A 362 -19.62 38.23 -38.17
C ARG A 362 -19.07 39.13 -39.27
N GLU A 363 -17.89 39.72 -39.06
CA GLU A 363 -17.23 40.56 -40.05
C GLU A 363 -16.71 39.73 -41.24
N SER A 364 -16.14 38.55 -40.98
CA SER A 364 -15.73 37.60 -42.02
C SER A 364 -16.91 37.12 -42.85
N ALA A 365 -18.02 36.72 -42.20
CA ALA A 365 -19.25 36.30 -42.88
C ALA A 365 -19.84 37.43 -43.74
N LYS A 366 -19.87 38.67 -43.23
CA LYS A 366 -20.32 39.84 -43.99
C LYS A 366 -19.41 40.12 -45.20
N ASN A 367 -18.10 39.97 -45.06
CA ASN A 367 -17.15 40.16 -46.15
C ASN A 367 -17.29 39.04 -47.20
N GLN A 368 -17.48 37.79 -46.78
CA GLN A 368 -17.77 36.67 -47.68
C GLN A 368 -19.09 36.87 -48.43
N GLN A 369 -20.14 37.33 -47.74
CA GLN A 369 -21.42 37.68 -48.36
C GLN A 369 -21.26 38.79 -49.41
N SER A 370 -20.52 39.85 -49.09
CA SER A 370 -20.23 40.93 -50.05
C SER A 370 -19.46 40.43 -51.28
N LYS A 371 -18.52 39.49 -51.12
CA LYS A 371 -17.79 38.90 -52.25
C LYS A 371 -18.68 38.01 -53.12
N VAL A 372 -19.60 37.27 -52.51
CA VAL A 372 -20.59 36.48 -53.26
C VAL A 372 -21.54 37.40 -54.02
N ASP A 373 -21.98 38.51 -53.41
CA ASP A 373 -22.80 39.52 -54.07
C ASP A 373 -22.05 40.22 -55.22
N ASP A 374 -20.76 40.51 -55.05
CA ASP A 374 -19.87 41.03 -56.11
C ASP A 374 -19.66 40.00 -57.24
N MET A 375 -19.46 38.72 -56.92
CA MET A 375 -19.38 37.66 -57.93
C MET A 375 -20.70 37.53 -58.70
N LYS A 376 -21.84 37.57 -58.01
CA LYS A 376 -23.18 37.51 -58.62
C LYS A 376 -23.43 38.69 -59.56
N THR A 377 -23.02 39.90 -59.18
CA THR A 377 -23.13 41.07 -60.05
C THR A 377 -22.16 40.99 -61.24
N GLN A 378 -20.95 40.45 -61.07
CA GLN A 378 -20.01 40.20 -62.17
C GLN A 378 -20.52 39.13 -63.14
N LEU A 379 -21.09 38.03 -62.64
CA LEU A 379 -21.71 36.99 -63.48
C LEU A 379 -22.96 37.51 -64.21
N SER A 380 -23.76 38.35 -63.56
CA SER A 380 -24.95 38.96 -64.19
C SER A 380 -24.60 39.98 -65.28
N ASN A 381 -23.36 40.50 -65.28
CA ASN A 381 -22.85 41.46 -66.25
C ASN A 381 -21.88 40.84 -67.27
N ALA A 382 -21.66 39.52 -67.24
CA ALA A 382 -20.73 38.85 -68.14
C ALA A 382 -21.30 38.77 -69.57
N PRO A 383 -20.50 39.03 -70.63
CA PRO A 383 -20.97 39.03 -72.01
C PRO A 383 -21.42 37.63 -72.45
N GLU A 384 -22.58 37.56 -73.11
CA GLU A 384 -23.21 36.33 -73.59
C GLU A 384 -22.41 35.68 -74.73
N ASP A 385 -21.48 34.79 -74.39
CA ASP A 385 -20.88 33.84 -75.33
C ASP A 385 -21.54 32.47 -75.15
N SER A 386 -22.04 31.84 -76.22
CA SER A 386 -23.01 30.74 -76.15
C SER A 386 -22.46 29.43 -75.55
N LYS A 387 -21.13 29.31 -75.44
CA LYS A 387 -20.43 28.22 -74.71
C LYS A 387 -20.18 28.56 -73.24
N LEU A 388 -20.13 29.83 -72.89
CA LEU A 388 -19.94 30.32 -71.52
C LEU A 388 -21.28 30.41 -70.78
N GLY A 389 -22.39 30.59 -71.49
CA GLY A 389 -23.73 30.72 -70.91
C GLY A 389 -24.15 29.56 -70.00
N SER A 390 -23.87 28.30 -70.38
CA SER A 390 -24.20 27.15 -69.52
C SER A 390 -23.32 27.06 -68.27
N LEU A 391 -22.04 27.48 -68.36
CA LEU A 391 -21.13 27.55 -67.21
C LEU A 391 -21.47 28.72 -66.28
N ILE A 392 -21.89 29.86 -66.84
CA ILE A 392 -22.37 31.02 -66.09
C ILE A 392 -23.67 30.66 -65.36
N GLU A 393 -24.61 29.97 -66.01
CA GLU A 393 -25.85 29.52 -65.37
C GLU A 393 -25.60 28.49 -64.25
N GLU A 394 -24.66 27.56 -64.46
CA GLU A 394 -24.25 26.59 -63.44
C GLU A 394 -23.55 27.28 -62.26
N GLN A 395 -22.62 28.21 -62.50
CA GLN A 395 -22.02 29.03 -61.44
C GLN A 395 -23.02 29.96 -60.75
N GLN A 396 -24.04 30.46 -61.44
CA GLN A 396 -25.08 31.29 -60.85
C GLN A 396 -26.00 30.47 -59.94
N LYS A 397 -26.29 29.21 -60.32
CA LYS A 397 -26.95 28.23 -59.43
C LYS A 397 -26.08 27.91 -58.22
N GLU A 398 -24.80 27.63 -58.41
CA GLU A 398 -23.87 27.33 -57.31
C GLU A 398 -23.75 28.54 -56.35
N SER A 399 -23.62 29.75 -56.88
CA SER A 399 -23.62 30.99 -56.10
C SER A 399 -24.94 31.19 -55.34
N ALA A 400 -26.09 30.85 -55.92
CA ALA A 400 -27.38 30.91 -55.22
C ALA A 400 -27.48 29.86 -54.10
N THR A 401 -26.92 28.66 -54.30
CA THR A 401 -26.84 27.65 -53.24
C THR A 401 -25.92 28.07 -52.10
N LEU A 402 -24.78 28.71 -52.39
CA LEU A 402 -23.88 29.27 -51.39
C LEU A 402 -24.54 30.42 -50.61
N GLU A 403 -25.27 31.31 -51.29
CA GLU A 403 -26.05 32.39 -50.64
C GLU A 403 -27.10 31.81 -49.68
N LYS A 404 -27.79 30.74 -50.09
CA LYS A 404 -28.76 30.04 -49.25
C LYS A 404 -28.11 29.41 -48.02
N LEU A 405 -26.99 28.72 -48.20
CA LEU A 405 -26.26 28.06 -47.10
C LEU A 405 -25.69 29.09 -46.12
N LEU A 406 -25.21 30.24 -46.61
CA LEU A 406 -24.74 31.35 -45.79
C LEU A 406 -25.88 31.95 -44.96
N LYS A 407 -27.05 32.20 -45.58
CA LYS A 407 -28.27 32.65 -44.86
C LYS A 407 -28.76 31.64 -43.82
N GLU A 408 -28.70 30.35 -44.13
CA GLU A 408 -29.01 29.28 -43.17
C GLU A 408 -28.00 29.27 -42.01
N SER A 409 -26.71 29.49 -42.27
CA SER A 409 -25.69 29.61 -41.23
C SER A 409 -25.90 30.83 -40.32
N GLU A 410 -26.26 31.99 -40.90
CA GLU A 410 -26.57 33.20 -40.14
C GLU A 410 -27.82 32.99 -39.27
N THR A 411 -28.86 32.39 -39.85
CA THR A 411 -30.08 32.03 -39.14
C THR A 411 -29.79 31.07 -37.98
N CYS A 412 -28.97 30.03 -38.20
CA CYS A 412 -28.57 29.10 -37.14
C CYS A 412 -27.82 29.80 -36.00
N VAL A 413 -26.90 30.71 -36.31
CA VAL A 413 -26.19 31.51 -35.29
C VAL A 413 -27.18 32.39 -34.50
N THR A 414 -28.13 33.05 -35.18
CA THR A 414 -29.14 33.88 -34.49
C THR A 414 -30.09 33.05 -33.61
N VAL A 415 -30.47 31.84 -34.06
CA VAL A 415 -31.30 30.92 -33.27
C VAL A 415 -30.54 30.43 -32.04
N LEU A 416 -29.25 30.09 -32.19
CA LEU A 416 -28.39 29.70 -31.07
C LEU A 416 -28.19 30.84 -30.08
N GLU A 417 -28.01 32.08 -30.54
CA GLU A 417 -27.93 33.25 -29.66
C GLU A 417 -29.24 33.44 -28.86
N LEU A 418 -30.39 33.26 -29.51
CA LEU A 418 -31.70 33.38 -28.89
C LEU A 418 -32.00 32.24 -27.90
N GLU A 419 -31.61 31.00 -28.23
CA GLU A 419 -31.68 29.86 -27.31
C GLU A 419 -30.77 30.05 -26.10
N LEU A 420 -29.56 30.58 -26.29
CA LEU A 420 -28.62 30.84 -25.20
C LEU A 420 -29.14 31.97 -24.29
N GLU A 421 -29.75 33.00 -24.87
CA GLU A 421 -30.42 34.06 -24.10
C GLU A 421 -31.65 33.55 -23.35
N SER A 422 -32.45 32.69 -23.97
CA SER A 422 -33.58 32.01 -23.33
C SER A 422 -33.12 31.11 -22.17
N ALA A 423 -32.08 30.30 -22.39
CA ALA A 423 -31.50 29.43 -21.37
C ALA A 423 -30.90 30.24 -20.21
N ARG A 424 -30.26 31.39 -20.48
CA ARG A 424 -29.79 32.32 -19.44
C ARG A 424 -30.94 32.91 -18.64
N LYS A 425 -32.03 33.29 -19.30
CA LYS A 425 -33.21 33.83 -18.63
C LYS A 425 -33.86 32.76 -17.73
N ALA A 426 -34.03 31.55 -18.24
CA ALA A 426 -34.53 30.42 -17.45
C ALA A 426 -33.62 30.09 -16.26
N ASN A 427 -32.30 30.13 -16.45
CA ASN A 427 -31.34 29.90 -15.36
C ASN A 427 -31.42 31.00 -14.29
N ASN A 428 -31.51 32.27 -14.70
CA ASN A 428 -31.69 33.39 -13.77
C ASN A 428 -33.05 33.32 -13.03
N GLU A 429 -34.11 32.88 -13.71
CA GLU A 429 -35.41 32.63 -13.07
C GLU A 429 -35.33 31.50 -12.05
N ILE A 430 -34.65 30.40 -12.38
CA ILE A 430 -34.39 29.30 -11.43
C ILE A 430 -33.58 29.79 -10.23
N ILE A 431 -32.50 30.55 -10.46
CA ILE A 431 -31.70 31.15 -9.38
C ILE A 431 -32.58 32.04 -8.51
N HIS A 432 -33.40 32.91 -9.11
CA HIS A 432 -34.31 33.77 -8.37
C HIS A 432 -35.35 32.96 -7.57
N THR A 433 -35.92 31.88 -8.13
CA THR A 433 -36.84 31.00 -7.39
C THR A 433 -36.14 30.31 -6.22
N ILE A 434 -34.89 29.89 -6.40
CA ILE A 434 -34.08 29.30 -5.34
C ILE A 434 -33.76 30.34 -4.26
N GLU A 435 -33.39 31.57 -4.63
CA GLU A 435 -33.15 32.68 -3.70
C GLU A 435 -34.41 33.10 -2.93
N THR A 436 -35.60 32.98 -3.54
CA THR A 436 -36.87 33.24 -2.83
C THR A 436 -37.25 32.14 -1.84
N VAL A 437 -36.83 30.89 -2.10
CA VAL A 437 -37.11 29.74 -1.20
C VAL A 437 -36.04 29.62 -0.12
N ASP A 438 -34.79 30.01 -0.42
CA ASP A 438 -33.66 30.06 0.51
C ASP A 438 -32.81 31.33 0.29
N PRO A 439 -33.02 32.38 1.11
CA PRO A 439 -32.29 33.64 0.97
C PRO A 439 -30.80 33.54 1.33
N ASN A 440 -30.36 32.41 1.92
CA ASN A 440 -28.95 32.13 2.23
C ASN A 440 -28.29 31.16 1.25
N PHE A 441 -28.95 30.77 0.15
CA PHE A 441 -28.43 29.81 -0.83
C PHE A 441 -27.02 30.17 -1.33
N ARG A 442 -26.74 31.47 -1.50
CA ARG A 442 -25.42 31.97 -1.93
C ARG A 442 -24.31 31.83 -0.86
N ASN A 443 -24.67 31.77 0.42
CA ASN A 443 -23.74 31.71 1.55
C ASN A 443 -23.58 30.29 2.13
N GLU A 444 -24.59 29.42 2.01
CA GLU A 444 -24.56 28.05 2.54
C GLU A 444 -24.21 26.96 1.50
N ALA A 445 -23.99 27.33 0.24
CA ALA A 445 -23.49 26.44 -0.83
C ALA A 445 -22.02 25.97 -0.63
N SER A 446 -21.51 25.92 0.61
CA SER A 446 -20.11 25.64 0.90
C SER A 446 -19.83 24.26 1.55
N SER A 447 -20.82 23.40 1.80
CA SER A 447 -20.50 22.12 2.50
C SER A 447 -21.19 20.82 2.08
N SER A 448 -22.32 20.83 1.37
CA SER A 448 -23.04 19.55 1.08
C SER A 448 -23.46 19.38 -0.38
N SER A 449 -24.24 20.31 -0.94
CA SER A 449 -24.74 20.18 -2.33
C SER A 449 -23.67 20.49 -3.38
N ASN A 450 -22.76 21.43 -3.05
CA ASN A 450 -21.61 21.77 -3.89
C ASN A 450 -20.62 20.61 -4.03
N ASN A 451 -20.51 19.74 -3.02
CA ASN A 451 -19.68 18.53 -3.10
C ASN A 451 -20.20 17.54 -4.15
N LYS A 452 -21.52 17.35 -4.27
CA LYS A 452 -22.07 16.45 -5.31
C LYS A 452 -21.93 17.04 -6.71
N PHE A 453 -22.15 18.34 -6.87
CA PHE A 453 -22.00 19.02 -8.15
C PHE A 453 -20.53 19.06 -8.59
N GLN A 454 -19.60 19.42 -7.69
CA GLN A 454 -18.16 19.34 -7.95
C GLN A 454 -17.70 17.90 -8.22
N GLN A 455 -18.28 16.90 -7.55
CA GLN A 455 -17.95 15.49 -7.82
C GLN A 455 -18.47 15.06 -9.20
N LEU A 456 -19.63 15.55 -9.65
CA LEU A 456 -20.14 15.33 -11.00
C LEU A 456 -19.28 16.05 -12.05
N GLU A 457 -18.87 17.28 -11.77
CA GLU A 457 -18.01 18.09 -12.64
C GLU A 457 -16.61 17.48 -12.78
N ASN A 458 -16.03 17.00 -11.67
CA ASN A 458 -14.77 16.26 -11.67
C ASN A 458 -14.88 14.96 -12.46
N ARG A 459 -15.97 14.20 -12.27
CA ARG A 459 -16.22 12.97 -13.04
C ARG A 459 -16.43 13.25 -14.52
N HIS A 460 -17.08 14.35 -14.87
CA HIS A 460 -17.25 14.78 -16.26
C HIS A 460 -15.92 15.18 -16.90
N ASN A 461 -15.08 15.92 -16.17
CA ASN A 461 -13.74 16.30 -16.62
C ASN A 461 -12.81 15.07 -16.76
N GLU A 462 -12.91 14.12 -15.84
CA GLU A 462 -12.19 12.84 -15.90
C GLU A 462 -12.63 12.01 -17.10
N LEU A 463 -13.94 11.93 -17.35
CA LEU A 463 -14.48 11.25 -18.54
C LEU A 463 -14.08 11.93 -19.85
N LEU A 464 -14.02 13.27 -19.89
CA LEU A 464 -13.51 14.02 -21.05
C LEU A 464 -12.02 13.77 -21.27
N ALA A 465 -11.23 13.68 -20.19
CA ALA A 465 -9.81 13.35 -20.25
C ALA A 465 -9.62 11.92 -20.77
N GLU A 466 -10.36 10.94 -20.26
CA GLU A 466 -10.36 9.56 -20.76
C GLU A 466 -10.80 9.48 -22.22
N HIS A 467 -11.87 10.17 -22.61
CA HIS A 467 -12.33 10.22 -23.99
C HIS A 467 -11.27 10.85 -24.92
N SER A 468 -10.60 11.91 -24.47
CA SER A 468 -9.49 12.52 -25.20
C SER A 468 -8.28 11.58 -25.31
N GLN A 469 -7.97 10.85 -24.24
CA GLN A 469 -6.90 9.86 -24.20
C GLN A 469 -7.18 8.69 -25.14
N VAL A 470 -8.40 8.13 -25.10
CA VAL A 470 -8.83 7.07 -26.02
C VAL A 470 -8.81 7.58 -27.46
N LYS A 471 -9.28 8.80 -27.72
CA LYS A 471 -9.20 9.42 -29.05
C LYS A 471 -7.75 9.58 -29.51
N GLN A 472 -6.84 10.00 -28.65
CA GLN A 472 -5.41 10.08 -28.97
C GLN A 472 -4.79 8.71 -29.18
N GLN A 473 -5.14 7.70 -28.38
CA GLN A 473 -4.68 6.32 -28.58
C GLN A 473 -5.22 5.72 -29.88
N LEU A 474 -6.45 6.07 -30.28
CA LEU A 474 -7.07 5.61 -31.52
C LEU A 474 -6.44 6.32 -32.72
N LEU A 475 -6.18 7.64 -32.63
CA LEU A 475 -5.42 8.38 -33.64
C LEU A 475 -3.96 7.91 -33.73
N ALA A 476 -3.32 7.59 -32.60
CA ALA A 476 -1.99 7.01 -32.56
C ALA A 476 -1.98 5.60 -33.15
N SER A 477 -2.98 4.77 -32.87
CA SER A 477 -3.14 3.45 -33.47
C SER A 477 -3.41 3.52 -34.98
N ILE A 478 -4.13 4.54 -35.45
CA ILE A 478 -4.34 4.81 -36.88
C ILE A 478 -3.02 5.27 -37.53
N ASN A 479 -2.20 6.04 -36.82
CA ASN A 479 -0.87 6.45 -37.31
C ASN A 479 0.20 5.35 -37.19
N GLN A 480 -0.03 4.37 -36.33
CA GLN A 480 0.82 3.21 -36.09
C GLN A 480 0.27 1.95 -36.78
N ASP A 481 -0.56 2.15 -37.81
CA ASP A 481 -1.03 1.07 -38.67
C ASP A 481 0.12 0.60 -39.55
N GLN A 482 0.55 -0.64 -39.33
CA GLN A 482 1.55 -1.33 -40.15
C GLN A 482 1.16 -1.29 -41.64
N GLU A 483 -0.12 -1.15 -41.97
CA GLU A 483 -0.59 -0.99 -43.35
C GLU A 483 -0.06 0.30 -44.00
N THR A 484 0.00 1.43 -43.27
CA THR A 484 0.51 2.69 -43.80
C THR A 484 2.03 2.66 -44.00
N GLU A 485 2.75 2.03 -43.07
CA GLU A 485 4.19 1.79 -43.16
C GLU A 485 4.53 0.83 -44.32
N LEU A 486 3.79 -0.27 -44.46
CA LEU A 486 3.90 -1.20 -45.58
C LEU A 486 3.55 -0.54 -46.92
N ARG A 487 2.53 0.32 -46.99
CA ARG A 487 2.21 1.10 -48.20
C ARG A 487 3.34 2.05 -48.57
N ASN A 488 3.95 2.72 -47.59
CA ASN A 488 5.08 3.61 -47.82
C ASN A 488 6.33 2.84 -48.25
N GLU A 489 6.64 1.70 -47.62
CA GLU A 489 7.74 0.82 -48.04
C GLU A 489 7.51 0.22 -49.42
N PHE A 490 6.28 -0.21 -49.74
CA PHE A 490 5.89 -0.70 -51.05
C PHE A 490 6.10 0.38 -52.11
N ASN A 491 5.61 1.60 -51.89
CA ASN A 491 5.80 2.71 -52.82
C ASN A 491 7.28 3.05 -53.01
N ARG A 492 8.08 3.03 -51.94
CA ARG A 492 9.54 3.23 -52.00
C ARG A 492 10.23 2.14 -52.82
N LYS A 493 9.88 0.88 -52.59
CA LYS A 493 10.44 -0.27 -53.31
C LYS A 493 10.00 -0.30 -54.77
N ASN A 494 8.78 0.12 -55.06
CA ASN A 494 8.30 0.24 -56.43
C ASN A 494 9.05 1.34 -57.19
N LEU A 495 9.29 2.50 -56.58
CA LEU A 495 10.15 3.55 -57.15
C LEU A 495 11.61 3.09 -57.36
N GLU A 496 12.14 2.28 -56.45
CA GLU A 496 13.46 1.67 -56.58
C GLU A 496 13.49 0.66 -57.74
N ALA A 497 12.44 -0.15 -57.90
CA ALA A 497 12.28 -1.07 -59.02
C ALA A 497 12.20 -0.32 -60.37
N ASP A 498 11.40 0.76 -60.46
CA ASP A 498 11.31 1.60 -61.65
C ASP A 498 12.68 2.22 -62.01
N ARG A 499 13.43 2.69 -61.00
CA ARG A 499 14.80 3.20 -61.20
C ARG A 499 15.76 2.12 -61.70
N LEU A 500 15.69 0.92 -61.14
CA LEU A 500 16.52 -0.20 -61.58
C LEU A 500 16.14 -0.63 -62.99
N GLN A 501 14.85 -0.64 -63.33
CA GLN A 501 14.39 -0.93 -64.68
C GLN A 501 14.89 0.10 -65.69
N LEU A 502 14.84 1.39 -65.36
CA LEU A 502 15.44 2.44 -66.19
C LEU A 502 16.96 2.25 -66.35
N ALA A 503 17.67 1.94 -65.25
CA ALA A 503 19.12 1.68 -65.31
C ALA A 503 19.46 0.44 -66.16
N ILE A 504 18.64 -0.61 -66.11
CA ILE A 504 18.80 -1.80 -66.95
C ILE A 504 18.56 -1.44 -68.42
N ILE A 505 17.50 -0.69 -68.74
CA ILE A 505 17.22 -0.24 -70.10
C ILE A 505 18.38 0.60 -70.65
N ASP A 506 18.96 1.49 -69.83
CA ASP A 506 20.13 2.28 -70.21
C ASP A 506 21.38 1.41 -70.44
N LEU A 507 21.59 0.37 -69.61
CA LEU A 507 22.68 -0.59 -69.80
C LEU A 507 22.48 -1.44 -71.05
N GLU A 508 21.27 -1.92 -71.31
CA GLU A 508 20.93 -2.67 -72.53
C GLU A 508 21.12 -1.81 -73.78
N LYS A 509 20.69 -0.55 -73.74
CA LYS A 509 20.93 0.41 -74.81
C LYS A 509 22.43 0.62 -75.05
N LYS A 510 23.21 0.79 -73.98
CA LYS A 510 24.66 0.94 -74.07
C LYS A 510 25.35 -0.33 -74.61
N GLN A 511 24.87 -1.51 -74.27
CA GLN A 511 25.37 -2.77 -74.83
C GLN A 511 25.00 -2.93 -76.31
N LEU A 512 23.78 -2.55 -76.71
CA LEU A 512 23.36 -2.52 -78.11
C LEU A 512 24.19 -1.53 -78.93
N GLU A 513 24.49 -0.35 -78.38
CA GLU A 513 25.38 0.64 -79.00
C GLU A 513 26.83 0.11 -79.09
N SER A 514 27.35 -0.51 -78.02
CA SER A 514 28.67 -1.12 -78.02
C SER A 514 28.79 -2.26 -79.03
N ASN A 515 27.78 -3.12 -79.16
CA ASN A 515 27.75 -4.22 -80.12
C ASN A 515 27.58 -3.74 -81.57
N LYS A 516 26.93 -2.59 -81.80
CA LYS A 516 26.92 -1.94 -83.12
C LYS A 516 28.29 -1.39 -83.52
N ASN A 517 29.01 -0.81 -82.57
CA ASN A 517 30.37 -0.29 -82.80
C ASN A 517 31.43 -1.39 -83.01
N LEU A 518 31.14 -2.64 -82.67
CA LEU A 518 31.99 -3.81 -82.94
C LEU A 518 31.71 -4.50 -84.28
N ASN A 519 30.65 -4.12 -84.99
CA ASN A 519 30.27 -4.67 -86.30
C ASN A 519 30.42 -3.66 -87.46
N GLN A 520 31.14 -2.56 -87.22
CA GLN A 520 31.71 -1.67 -88.25
C GLN A 520 33.23 -1.84 -88.24
#